data_AF-A0A484LQU3-F1
#
_entry.id   AF-A0A484LQU3-F1
#
_cell.length_a   1.000
_cell.length_b   1.000
_cell.length_c   1.000
_cell.angle_alpha   90.00
_cell.angle_beta   90.00
_cell.angle_gamma   90.00
#
_symmetry.space_group_name_H-M   'P 1'
#
loop_
_entity.id
_entity.type
_entity.pdbx_description
1 polymer ?
#
loop_
_entity_poly.entity_id
_entity_poly.type
_entity_poly.pdbx_seq_one_letter_code
_entity_poly.pdbx_strand_id
1 'polypeptide(L)'
;MKGKFYRSVVRPAMLYGAECWAVKKTHVRRLHAAEMRMLRWMCEKTRLDRVSNEVIRRQVGMAPVEDKLREARLRWFGHVRRRDPDAPVRRCERIAVIGGSRGRGRPRKNWKEVIRQDLGLLDLTEDMTLDRNLWKTRIRVTG
;
A
#
# COMPACT_ATOMS: atom_id res chain seq x y z
N MET A 1 21.95 -4.11 -9.99
CA MET A 1 22.10 -3.79 -8.55
C MET A 1 21.16 -2.68 -8.08
N LYS A 2 21.08 -1.54 -8.79
CA LYS A 2 20.28 -0.34 -8.42
C LYS A 2 18.82 -0.62 -7.97
N GLY A 3 18.05 -1.43 -8.73
CA GLY A 3 16.67 -1.78 -8.38
C GLY A 3 16.52 -2.60 -7.07
N LYS A 4 17.49 -3.49 -6.77
CA LYS A 4 17.47 -4.30 -5.53
C LYS A 4 17.63 -3.41 -4.28
N PHE A 5 18.48 -2.39 -4.35
CA PHE A 5 18.69 -1.44 -3.26
C PHE A 5 17.42 -0.62 -2.98
N TYR A 6 16.83 -0.04 -4.03
CA TYR A 6 15.58 0.72 -3.89
C TYR A 6 14.47 -0.11 -3.26
N ARG A 7 14.31 -1.35 -3.74
CA ARG A 7 13.31 -2.30 -3.23
C ARG A 7 13.51 -2.64 -1.76
N SER A 8 14.75 -2.79 -1.30
CA SER A 8 15.06 -3.34 0.02
C SER A 8 15.15 -2.25 1.10
N VAL A 9 15.58 -1.04 0.73
CA VAL A 9 15.88 0.04 1.69
C VAL A 9 14.91 1.21 1.53
N VAL A 10 14.84 1.79 0.33
CA VAL A 10 14.13 3.05 0.10
C VAL A 10 12.62 2.86 0.16
N ARG A 11 12.10 1.84 -0.54
CA ARG A 11 10.65 1.62 -0.63
C ARG A 11 10.01 1.28 0.72
N PRO A 12 10.56 0.37 1.56
CA PRO A 12 10.01 0.11 2.88
C PRO A 12 10.00 1.35 3.77
N ALA A 13 11.09 2.13 3.76
CA ALA A 13 11.15 3.39 4.52
C ALA A 13 10.11 4.40 4.04
N MET A 14 9.91 4.52 2.72
CA MET A 14 8.92 5.43 2.13
C MET A 14 7.47 5.02 2.40
N LEU A 15 7.19 3.72 2.51
CA LEU A 15 5.86 3.17 2.78
C LEU A 15 5.56 2.98 4.27
N TYR A 16 6.55 3.20 5.13
CA TYR A 16 6.41 3.01 6.56
C TYR A 16 5.23 3.81 7.13
N GLY A 17 4.43 3.15 7.96
CA GLY A 17 3.22 3.70 8.54
C GLY A 17 2.04 3.74 7.57
N ALA A 18 2.23 3.99 6.28
CA ALA A 18 1.15 4.20 5.29
C ALA A 18 0.14 3.03 5.19
N GLU A 19 0.52 1.87 5.71
CA GLU A 19 -0.26 0.63 5.83
C GLU A 19 -1.47 0.78 6.80
N CYS A 20 -1.35 1.65 7.81
CA CYS A 20 -2.29 1.73 8.94
C CYS A 20 -3.32 2.87 8.83
N TRP A 21 -3.30 3.67 7.75
CA TRP A 21 -4.20 4.82 7.59
C TRP A 21 -4.85 4.91 6.21
N ALA A 22 -5.95 5.66 6.13
CA ALA A 22 -6.66 5.92 4.87
C ALA A 22 -5.87 6.90 3.99
N VAL A 23 -4.99 6.37 3.14
CA VAL A 23 -4.16 7.16 2.24
C VAL A 23 -5.03 7.86 1.18
N LYS A 24 -4.92 9.19 1.08
CA LYS A 24 -5.62 9.99 0.07
C LYS A 24 -5.00 9.81 -1.31
N LYS A 25 -5.78 10.00 -2.38
CA LYS A 25 -5.27 10.00 -3.78
C LYS A 25 -4.10 10.99 -3.96
N THR A 26 -4.12 12.13 -3.26
CA THR A 26 -3.03 13.11 -3.28
C THR A 26 -1.72 12.56 -2.70
N HIS A 27 -1.80 11.79 -1.61
CA HIS A 27 -0.62 11.14 -1.01
C HIS A 27 -0.07 10.07 -1.96
N VAL A 28 -0.92 9.25 -2.57
CA VAL A 28 -0.50 8.26 -3.58
C VAL A 28 0.20 8.93 -4.76
N ARG A 29 -0.34 10.05 -5.26
CA ARG A 29 0.31 10.84 -6.33
C ARG A 29 1.69 11.37 -5.91
N ARG A 30 1.85 11.85 -4.68
CA ARG A 30 3.15 12.32 -4.16
C ARG A 30 4.15 11.16 -4.03
N LEU A 31 3.72 10.01 -3.51
CA LEU A 31 4.54 8.79 -3.45
C LEU A 31 4.97 8.34 -4.85
N HIS A 32 4.05 8.33 -5.81
CA HIS A 32 4.34 8.00 -7.20
C HIS A 32 5.35 8.97 -7.82
N ALA A 33 5.19 10.27 -7.61
CA ALA A 33 6.14 11.27 -8.10
C ALA A 33 7.53 11.11 -7.47
N ALA A 34 7.59 10.86 -6.16
CA ALA A 34 8.84 10.62 -5.45
C ALA A 34 9.55 9.35 -5.94
N GLU A 35 8.82 8.23 -6.06
CA GLU A 35 9.32 6.98 -6.66
C GLU A 35 9.89 7.25 -8.05
N MET A 36 9.08 7.81 -8.96
CA MET A 36 9.52 7.99 -10.34
C MET A 36 10.71 8.93 -10.47
N ARG A 37 10.82 9.96 -9.63
CA ARG A 37 12.00 10.85 -9.60
C ARG A 37 13.26 10.08 -9.19
N MET A 38 13.19 9.25 -8.15
CA MET A 38 14.31 8.43 -7.71
C MET A 38 14.68 7.35 -8.73
N LEU A 39 13.69 6.65 -9.32
CA LEU A 39 13.92 5.64 -10.35
C LEU A 39 14.59 6.23 -11.60
N ARG A 40 14.11 7.39 -12.04
CA ARG A 40 14.71 8.11 -13.18
C ARG A 40 16.14 8.54 -12.89
N TRP A 41 16.40 9.10 -11.71
CA TRP A 41 17.74 9.49 -11.31
C TRP A 41 18.72 8.30 -11.29
N MET A 42 18.29 7.17 -10.74
CA MET A 42 19.10 5.94 -10.75
C MET A 42 19.39 5.41 -12.15
N CYS A 43 18.46 5.59 -13.10
CA CYS A 43 18.63 5.20 -14.50
C CYS A 43 19.27 6.30 -15.37
N GLU A 44 19.73 7.41 -14.77
CA GLU A 44 20.30 8.56 -15.48
C GLU A 44 19.36 9.11 -16.56
N LYS A 45 18.05 9.04 -16.29
CA LYS A 45 17.01 9.55 -17.17
C LYS A 45 16.45 10.86 -16.66
N THR A 46 16.28 11.80 -17.58
CA THR A 46 15.62 13.08 -17.33
C THR A 46 14.18 13.03 -17.86
N ARG A 47 13.47 14.16 -17.77
CA ARG A 47 12.17 14.33 -18.44
C ARG A 47 12.34 14.58 -19.94
N LEU A 48 13.50 15.07 -20.39
CA LEU A 48 13.76 15.40 -21.80
C LEU A 48 13.91 14.15 -22.66
N ASP A 49 14.32 13.03 -22.06
CA ASP A 49 14.45 11.74 -22.77
C ASP A 49 13.10 11.15 -23.21
N ARG A 50 11.97 11.72 -22.76
CA ARG A 50 10.59 11.29 -23.07
C ARG A 50 10.32 9.79 -22.85
N VAL A 51 11.17 9.09 -22.08
CA VAL A 51 10.98 7.69 -21.71
C VAL A 51 9.76 7.57 -20.79
N SER A 52 8.86 6.63 -21.07
CA SER A 52 7.66 6.42 -20.26
C SER A 52 7.99 5.89 -18.85
N ASN A 53 7.12 6.16 -17.88
CA ASN A 53 7.31 5.66 -16.51
C ASN A 53 7.29 4.11 -16.45
N GLU A 54 6.52 3.48 -17.34
CA GLU A 54 6.44 2.03 -17.43
C GLU A 54 7.77 1.41 -17.90
N VAL A 55 8.42 2.02 -18.90
CA VAL A 55 9.73 1.56 -19.39
C VAL A 55 10.78 1.66 -18.28
N ILE A 56 10.82 2.77 -17.54
CA ILE A 56 11.72 2.93 -16.38
C ILE A 56 11.50 1.82 -15.35
N ARG A 57 10.23 1.56 -14.99
CA ARG A 57 9.87 0.49 -14.04
C ARG A 57 10.28 -0.89 -14.52
N ARG A 58 10.05 -1.19 -15.80
CA ARG A 58 10.45 -2.46 -16.42
C ARG A 58 11.96 -2.65 -16.38
N GLN A 59 12.72 -1.60 -16.69
CA GLN A 59 14.18 -1.60 -16.63
C GLN A 59 14.73 -1.89 -15.23
N VAL A 60 14.10 -1.35 -14.17
CA VAL A 60 14.52 -1.61 -12.79
C VAL A 60 13.83 -2.82 -12.13
N GLY A 61 12.87 -3.44 -12.82
CA GLY A 61 12.06 -4.55 -12.31
C GLY A 61 11.14 -4.16 -11.15
N MET A 62 10.56 -2.95 -11.16
CA MET A 62 9.75 -2.41 -10.06
C MET A 62 8.26 -2.40 -10.38
N ALA A 63 7.45 -2.90 -9.45
CA ALA A 63 6.01 -2.65 -9.48
C ALA A 63 5.68 -1.20 -9.14
N PRO A 64 4.51 -0.68 -9.55
CA PRO A 64 4.01 0.61 -9.10
C PRO A 64 3.95 0.70 -7.56
N VAL A 65 4.36 1.85 -7.01
CA VAL A 65 4.26 2.11 -5.56
C VAL A 65 2.85 1.90 -4.99
N GLU A 66 1.80 2.18 -5.78
CA GLU A 66 0.42 2.04 -5.33
C GLU A 66 0.05 0.58 -5.07
N ASP A 67 0.50 -0.33 -5.93
CA ASP A 67 0.27 -1.77 -5.76
C ASP A 67 1.05 -2.29 -4.55
N LYS A 68 2.28 -1.81 -4.35
CA LYS A 68 3.07 -2.14 -3.16
C LYS A 68 2.48 -1.61 -1.87
N LEU A 69 1.91 -0.41 -1.91
CA LEU A 69 1.18 0.16 -0.79
C LEU A 69 -0.09 -0.66 -0.48
N ARG A 70 -0.80 -1.13 -1.51
CA ARG A 70 -1.95 -2.05 -1.36
C ARG A 70 -1.54 -3.36 -0.70
N GLU A 71 -0.48 -4.00 -1.23
CA GLU A 71 0.08 -5.22 -0.65
C GLU A 71 0.43 -5.02 0.83
N ALA A 72 1.04 -3.89 1.18
CA ALA A 72 1.42 -3.57 2.56
C ALA A 72 0.19 -3.43 3.48
N ARG A 73 -0.85 -2.68 3.05
CA ARG A 73 -2.12 -2.58 3.76
C ARG A 73 -2.78 -3.94 3.98
N LEU A 74 -2.85 -4.78 2.96
CA LEU A 74 -3.46 -6.11 3.05
C LEU A 74 -2.61 -7.08 3.88
N ARG A 75 -1.28 -6.95 3.86
CA ARG A 75 -0.38 -7.71 4.74
C ARG A 75 -0.65 -7.37 6.21
N TRP A 76 -0.75 -6.08 6.52
CA TRP A 76 -1.10 -5.60 7.85
C TRP A 76 -2.50 -6.06 8.26
N PHE A 77 -3.50 -5.90 7.40
CA PHE A 77 -4.87 -6.37 7.65
C PHE A 77 -4.92 -7.86 7.98
N GLY A 78 -4.29 -8.71 7.15
CA GLY A 78 -4.23 -10.14 7.44
C GLY A 78 -3.50 -10.46 8.75
N HIS A 79 -2.46 -9.68 9.11
CA HIS A 79 -1.81 -9.82 10.42
C HIS A 79 -2.80 -9.54 11.55
N VAL A 80 -3.53 -8.43 11.50
CA VAL A 80 -4.54 -8.06 12.51
C VAL A 80 -5.65 -9.10 12.62
N ARG A 81 -6.20 -9.58 11.49
CA ARG A 81 -7.29 -10.57 11.45
C ARG A 81 -6.94 -11.91 12.10
N ARG A 82 -5.67 -12.31 12.04
CA ARG A 82 -5.18 -13.56 12.66
C ARG A 82 -4.81 -13.41 14.14
N ARG A 83 -4.79 -12.20 14.70
CA ARG A 83 -4.55 -12.00 16.14
C ARG A 83 -5.81 -12.34 16.93
N ASP A 84 -5.62 -12.70 18.18
CA ASP A 84 -6.72 -12.86 19.13
C ASP A 84 -7.64 -11.62 19.15
N PRO A 85 -8.99 -11.76 19.20
CA PRO A 85 -9.92 -10.64 19.30
C PRO A 85 -9.56 -9.61 20.37
N ASP A 86 -9.01 -10.04 21.50
CA ASP A 86 -8.66 -9.19 22.64
C ASP A 86 -7.23 -8.67 22.61
N ALA A 87 -6.44 -9.07 21.60
CA ALA A 87 -5.15 -8.46 21.35
C ALA A 87 -5.32 -6.94 21.08
N PRO A 88 -4.50 -6.07 21.71
CA PRO A 88 -4.65 -4.62 21.60
C PRO A 88 -4.82 -4.10 20.16
N VAL A 89 -4.06 -4.66 19.22
CA VAL A 89 -4.09 -4.28 17.80
C VAL A 89 -5.43 -4.57 17.11
N ARG A 90 -6.12 -5.65 17.51
CA ARG A 90 -7.43 -6.05 16.96
C ARG A 90 -8.57 -5.35 17.67
N ARG A 91 -8.42 -5.05 18.96
CA ARG A 91 -9.41 -4.26 19.73
C ARG A 91 -9.66 -2.88 19.12
N CYS A 92 -8.65 -2.25 18.52
CA CYS A 92 -8.81 -0.98 17.82
C CYS A 92 -9.86 -1.03 16.69
N GLU A 93 -10.11 -2.19 16.07
CA GLU A 93 -11.17 -2.35 15.07
C GLU A 93 -12.58 -2.21 15.66
N ARG A 94 -12.74 -2.52 16.96
CA ARG A 94 -13.99 -2.45 17.71
C ARG A 94 -14.26 -1.07 18.31
N ILE A 95 -13.31 -0.13 18.20
CA ILE A 95 -13.52 1.26 18.58
C ILE A 95 -14.51 1.85 17.56
N ALA A 96 -15.80 1.69 17.86
CA ALA A 96 -16.86 2.41 17.19
C ALA A 96 -16.76 3.86 17.65
N VAL A 97 -16.48 4.77 16.71
CA VAL A 97 -16.74 6.19 16.94
C VAL A 97 -18.26 6.35 16.83
N ILE A 98 -18.96 6.08 17.93
CA ILE A 98 -20.41 6.20 18.04
C ILE A 98 -20.74 7.70 18.02
N GLY A 99 -21.60 8.12 17.08
CA GLY A 99 -22.19 9.46 17.05
C GLY A 99 -21.39 10.50 16.27
N GLY A 100 -22.05 11.12 15.29
CA GLY A 100 -21.58 12.35 14.65
C GLY A 100 -21.78 12.35 13.13
N SER A 101 -22.55 13.31 12.65
CA SER A 101 -22.45 13.74 11.26
C SER A 101 -20.98 14.05 10.94
N ARG A 102 -20.51 13.63 9.76
CA ARG A 102 -19.13 13.91 9.33
C ARG A 102 -18.97 15.43 9.17
N GLY A 103 -18.38 16.09 10.16
CA GLY A 103 -18.11 17.52 10.11
C GLY A 103 -17.26 17.92 8.90
N ARG A 104 -17.41 19.17 8.45
CA ARG A 104 -16.56 19.75 7.38
C ARG A 104 -15.08 19.57 7.75
N GLY A 105 -14.27 19.06 6.81
CA GLY A 105 -12.83 18.84 6.99
C GLY A 105 -12.41 17.41 7.38
N ARG A 106 -13.31 16.57 7.94
CA ARG A 106 -12.97 15.17 8.25
C ARG A 106 -12.79 14.36 6.95
N PRO A 107 -11.73 13.54 6.83
CA PRO A 107 -11.54 12.69 5.64
C PRO A 107 -12.77 11.83 5.35
N ARG A 108 -13.24 11.85 4.10
CA ARG A 108 -14.41 11.06 3.67
C ARG A 108 -14.15 9.55 3.78
N LYS A 109 -12.92 9.12 3.46
CA LYS A 109 -12.51 7.70 3.53
C LYS A 109 -12.03 7.31 4.92
N ASN A 110 -12.55 6.21 5.46
CA ASN A 110 -11.96 5.53 6.61
C ASN A 110 -11.05 4.37 6.18
N TRP A 111 -10.23 3.85 7.09
CA TRP A 111 -9.29 2.77 6.76
C TRP A 111 -10.01 1.47 6.34
N LYS A 112 -11.13 1.11 7.00
CA LYS A 112 -11.95 -0.06 6.64
C LYS A 112 -12.49 0.01 5.21
N GLU A 113 -12.94 1.19 4.76
CA GLU A 113 -13.41 1.44 3.38
C GLU A 113 -12.26 1.29 2.37
N VAL A 114 -11.04 1.68 2.74
CA VAL A 114 -9.84 1.46 1.90
C VAL A 114 -9.53 -0.02 1.79
N ILE A 115 -9.56 -0.77 2.90
CA ILE A 115 -9.36 -2.22 2.89
C ILE A 115 -10.41 -2.93 2.04
N ARG A 116 -11.70 -2.57 2.17
CA ARG A 116 -12.76 -3.14 1.32
C ARG A 116 -12.53 -2.87 -0.18
N GLN A 117 -12.05 -1.68 -0.53
CA GLN A 117 -11.69 -1.36 -1.91
C GLN A 117 -10.52 -2.23 -2.39
N ASP A 118 -9.49 -2.40 -1.55
CA ASP A 118 -8.33 -3.22 -1.91
C ASP A 118 -8.68 -4.71 -2.04
N LEU A 119 -9.54 -5.22 -1.17
CA LEU A 119 -10.08 -6.59 -1.25
C LEU A 119 -10.85 -6.78 -2.56
N GLY A 120 -11.76 -5.86 -2.89
CA GLY A 120 -12.55 -5.93 -4.12
C GLY A 120 -11.72 -5.82 -5.40
N LEU A 121 -10.62 -5.06 -5.38
CA LEU A 121 -9.71 -4.97 -6.52
C LEU A 121 -8.95 -6.27 -6.82
N LEU A 122 -8.77 -7.13 -5.81
CA LEU A 122 -8.04 -8.39 -5.93
C LEU A 122 -8.94 -9.62 -5.84
N ASP A 123 -10.26 -9.42 -5.79
CA ASP A 123 -11.27 -10.46 -5.58
C ASP A 123 -10.92 -11.36 -4.37
N LEU A 124 -10.68 -10.69 -3.23
CA LEU A 124 -10.33 -11.34 -1.97
C LEU A 124 -11.45 -11.17 -0.94
N THR A 125 -11.65 -12.20 -0.14
CA THR A 125 -12.57 -12.17 0.99
C THR A 125 -11.81 -12.14 2.32
N GLU A 126 -12.45 -11.70 3.40
CA GLU A 126 -11.79 -11.55 4.70
C GLU A 126 -11.42 -12.90 5.33
N ASP A 127 -12.18 -13.96 5.06
CA ASP A 127 -11.95 -15.33 5.57
C ASP A 127 -10.65 -15.94 5.01
N MET A 128 -10.25 -15.57 3.79
CA MET A 128 -8.97 -15.98 3.20
C MET A 128 -7.76 -15.55 4.03
N THR A 129 -7.91 -14.58 4.95
CA THR A 129 -6.82 -14.16 5.85
C THR A 129 -6.39 -15.27 6.82
N LEU A 130 -7.24 -16.27 7.07
CA LEU A 130 -6.93 -17.39 7.99
C LEU A 130 -5.87 -18.33 7.40
N ASP A 131 -5.92 -18.60 6.09
CA ASP A 131 -4.84 -19.30 5.38
C ASP A 131 -3.70 -18.31 5.08
N ARG A 132 -2.64 -18.39 5.88
CA ARG A 132 -1.46 -17.52 5.75
C ARG A 132 -0.76 -17.68 4.40
N ASN A 133 -0.72 -18.88 3.84
CA ASN A 133 0.01 -19.15 2.60
C ASN A 133 -0.79 -18.66 1.39
N LEU A 134 -2.09 -18.98 1.35
CA LEU A 134 -2.99 -18.45 0.33
C LEU A 134 -3.02 -16.92 0.37
N TRP A 135 -3.20 -16.33 1.55
CA TRP A 135 -3.20 -14.88 1.73
C TRP A 135 -1.92 -14.25 1.21
N LYS A 136 -0.75 -14.76 1.64
CA LYS A 136 0.55 -14.25 1.23
C LYS A 136 0.75 -14.31 -0.28
N THR A 137 0.32 -15.39 -0.93
CA THR A 137 0.43 -15.55 -2.38
C THR A 137 -0.49 -14.59 -3.12
N ARG A 138 -1.76 -14.48 -2.69
CA ARG A 138 -2.78 -13.66 -3.35
C ARG A 138 -2.50 -12.16 -3.28
N ILE A 139 -1.95 -11.66 -2.17
CA ILE A 139 -1.66 -10.23 -2.01
C ILE A 139 -0.31 -9.81 -2.62
N ARG A 140 0.53 -10.78 -3.01
CA ARG A 140 1.92 -10.51 -3.40
C ARG A 140 1.98 -9.76 -4.71
N VAL A 141 2.61 -8.60 -4.70
CA VAL A 141 2.94 -7.87 -5.93
C VAL A 141 4.36 -8.24 -6.36
N THR A 142 4.52 -8.69 -7.60
CA THR A 142 5.83 -8.98 -8.19
C THR A 142 6.46 -7.69 -8.71
N GLY A 143 7.68 -7.38 -8.24
CA GLY A 143 8.41 -6.15 -8.58
C GLY A 143 8.93 -5.44 -7.34
#